data_AF-A0A0X1L2T1-F1
#
_entry.id   AF-A0A0X1L2T1-F1
#
_cell.length_a   1.000
_cell.length_b   1.000
_cell.length_c   1.000
_cell.angle_alpha   90.00
_cell.angle_beta   90.00
_cell.angle_gamma   90.00
#
_symmetry.space_group_name_H-M   'P 1'
#
loop_
_entity.id
_entity.type
_entity.pdbx_description
1 polymer ?
#
loop_
_entity_poly.entity_id
_entity_poly.type
_entity_poly.pdbx_seq_one_letter_code
_entity_poly.pdbx_strand_id
1 'polypeptide(L)' 'MLNHLLVRLTIGCLLVLGIKLSALYFLPMVLLLNTHHKEFFGW' A
#
# COMPACT_ATOMS: atom_id res chain seq x y z
N MET A 1 1.34 10.68 12.22
CA MET A 1 -0.14 10.63 12.34
C MET A 1 -0.82 10.59 10.97
N LEU A 2 -0.64 11.60 10.10
CA LEU A 2 -1.25 11.65 8.74
C LEU A 2 -0.67 10.61 7.76
N ASN A 3 0.65 10.38 7.81
CA ASN A 3 1.32 9.42 6.92
C ASN A 3 0.80 7.99 7.07
N HIS A 4 0.55 7.52 8.30
CA HIS A 4 -0.08 6.21 8.54
C HIS A 4 -1.42 6.05 7.80
N LEU A 5 -2.24 7.10 7.81
CA LEU A 5 -3.54 7.10 7.14
C LEU A 5 -3.37 7.11 5.62
N LEU A 6 -2.43 7.91 5.11
CA LEU A 6 -2.08 7.99 3.69
C LEU A 6 -1.56 6.65 3.16
N VAL A 7 -0.66 5.99 3.90
CA VAL A 7 -0.07 4.70 3.54
C VAL A 7 -1.16 3.62 3.49
N ARG A 8 -2.09 3.59 4.46
CA ARG A 8 -3.23 2.65 4.45
C ARG A 8 -4.18 2.89 3.28
N LEU A 9 -4.51 4.15 2.99
CA LEU A 9 -5.34 4.52 1.84
C LEU A 9 -4.66 4.14 0.51
N THR A 10 -3.36 4.40 0.40
CA THR A 10 -2.57 4.13 -0.80
C THR A 10 -2.50 2.63 -1.06
N ILE A 11 -2.16 1.82 -0.05
CA ILE A 11 -2.15 0.35 -0.17
C ILE A 11 -3.53 -0.19 -0.52
N GLY A 12 -4.60 0.35 0.07
CA GLY A 12 -5.97 -0.01 -0.30
C GLY A 12 -6.30 0.30 -1.77
N CYS A 13 -5.95 1.49 -2.25
CA CYS A 13 -6.10 1.88 -3.66
C CYS A 13 -5.30 0.97 -4.60
N LEU A 14 -4.06 0.67 -4.25
CA LEU A 14 -3.19 -0.22 -5.02
C LEU A 14 -3.72 -1.65 -5.06
N LEU A 15 -4.33 -2.14 -3.98
CA LEU A 15 -4.97 -3.45 -3.92
C LEU A 15 -6.20 -3.50 -4.85
N VAL A 16 -7.03 -2.46 -4.85
CA VAL A 16 -8.18 -2.34 -5.76
C VAL A 16 -7.72 -2.26 -7.23
N LEU A 17 -6.69 -1.47 -7.54
CA LEU A 17 -6.11 -1.39 -8.88
C LEU A 17 -5.43 -2.70 -9.31
N GLY A 18 -4.80 -3.41 -8.37
CA GLY A 18 -4.21 -4.73 -8.59
C GLY A 18 -5.25 -5.78 -8.98
N ILE A 19 -6.43 -5.74 -8.35
CA ILE A 19 -7.53 -6.66 -8.65
C ILE A 19 -8.28 -6.25 -9.93
N LYS A 20 -8.53 -4.95 -10.14
CA LYS A 20 -9.38 -4.48 -11.25
C LYS A 20 -8.63 -4.23 -12.56
N LEU A 21 -7.39 -3.76 -12.50
CA LEU A 21 -6.68 -3.25 -13.68
C LEU A 21 -5.59 -4.21 -14.13
N SER A 22 -4.64 -4.56 -13.25
CA SER A 22 -3.53 -5.43 -13.60
C SER A 22 -2.70 -5.84 -12.39
N ALA A 23 -2.11 -7.04 -12.43
CA ALA A 23 -1.17 -7.51 -11.42
C ALA A 23 0.07 -6.59 -11.27
N LEU A 24 0.36 -5.75 -12.26
CA LEU A 24 1.46 -4.78 -12.20
C LEU A 24 1.39 -3.86 -10.98
N TYR A 25 0.18 -3.53 -10.50
CA TYR A 25 -0.02 -2.67 -9.32
C TYR A 25 0.32 -3.37 -8.00
N PHE A 26 0.47 -4.70 -7.98
CA PHE A 26 1.01 -5.40 -6.80
C PHE A 26 2.49 -5.07 -6.55
N LEU A 27 3.26 -4.73 -7.60
CA LEU A 27 4.68 -4.41 -7.46
C LEU A 27 4.91 -3.15 -6.60
N PRO A 28 4.33 -1.98 -6.92
CA PRO A 28 4.41 -0.81 -6.03
C PRO A 28 3.71 -1.03 -4.69
N MET A 29 2.69 -1.90 -4.62
CA MET A 29 2.02 -2.25 -3.35
C MET A 29 2.98 -2.95 -2.39
N VAL A 30 3.72 -3.95 -2.86
CA VAL A 30 4.72 -4.68 -2.06
C VAL A 30 5.88 -3.76 -1.68
N LEU A 31 6.31 -2.89 -2.58
CA LEU A 31 7.36 -1.90 -2.30
C LEU A 31 6.94 -0.96 -1.16
N LEU A 32 5.73 -0.39 -1.24
CA LEU A 32 5.15 0.47 -0.19
C LEU A 32 4.98 -0.27 1.12
N LEU A 33 4.54 -1.52 1.08
CA LEU A 33 4.42 -2.37 2.26
C LEU A 33 5.78 -2.58 2.92
N ASN A 34 6.85 -2.76 2.13
CA ASN A 34 8.20 -3.00 2.62
C ASN A 34 8.86 -1.72 3.18
N THR A 35 8.70 -0.56 2.53
CA THR A 35 9.30 0.70 2.99
C THR A 35 8.54 1.34 4.14
N HIS A 36 7.21 1.22 4.16
CA HIS A 36 6.35 1.77 5.20
C HIS A 36 5.79 0.69 6.12
N HIS A 37 6.51 -0.44 6.29
CA HIS A 37 6.05 -1.57 7.10
C HIS A 37 5.75 -1.18 8.55
N LYS A 38 6.59 -0.33 9.16
CA LYS A 38 6.34 0.24 10.49
C LYS A 38 5.11 1.15 10.53
N GLU A 39 4.91 1.95 9.49
CA GLU A 39 3.76 2.86 9.40
C GLU A 39 2.45 2.13 9.03
N PHE A 40 2.53 0.93 8.47
CA PHE A 40 1.35 0.13 8.16
C PHE A 40 0.98 -0.83 9.30
N PHE A 41 1.97 -1.51 9.89
CA PHE A 41 1.78 -2.49 10.96
C PHE A 41 1.86 -1.90 12.38
N GLY A 42 2.32 -0.65 12.53
CA GLY A 42 2.31 0.05 13.81
C GLY A 42 3.32 -0.49 14.84
N TRP A 43 4.42 -1.10 14.38
CA TRP A 43 5.49 -1.66 15.22
C TRP A 43 6.76 -0.81 15.20
#